data_AF-A0A832TGQ7-F1
#
_entry.id   AF-A0A832TGQ7-F1
#
_cell.length_a   1.000
_cell.length_b   1.000
_cell.length_c   1.000
_cell.angle_alpha   90.00
_cell.angle_beta   90.00
_cell.angle_gamma   90.00
#
_symmetry.space_group_name_H-M   'P 1'
#
loop_
_entity.id
_entity.type
_entity.pdbx_description
1 polymer ?
#
loop_
_entity_poly.entity_id
_entity_poly.type
_entity_poly.pdbx_seq_one_letter_code
_entity_poly.pdbx_strand_id
1 'polypeptide(L)'
;MRNINILYYGKVKPVDIYESMFEYVKRSGISDCEKDYVENQPDYFVEEWQAALDSEIYFGYDPMKDAGELEIDEKNYTRIGRGLNELSYVPTDSLADILYIIYHCDHNTRKCVCTSEIFQTKEEAEKRANELRGNNDLS
;
A
#
# COMPACT_ATOMS: atom_id res chain seq x y z
N MET A 1 -5.52 1.79 -13.88
CA MET A 1 -6.27 2.99 -13.45
C MET A 1 -7.17 3.51 -14.57
N ARG A 2 -8.47 3.66 -14.29
CA ARG A 2 -9.46 4.37 -15.12
C ARG A 2 -10.16 5.45 -14.30
N ASN A 3 -10.56 6.56 -14.92
CA ASN A 3 -11.33 7.61 -14.26
C ASN A 3 -12.81 7.48 -14.62
N ILE A 4 -13.70 7.57 -13.64
CA ILE A 4 -15.15 7.56 -13.87
C ILE A 4 -15.82 8.72 -13.13
N ASN A 5 -17.03 9.07 -13.55
CA ASN A 5 -17.87 10.03 -12.85
C ASN A 5 -18.89 9.30 -11.98
N ILE A 6 -18.97 9.66 -10.70
CA ILE A 6 -20.02 9.18 -9.79
C ILE A 6 -20.92 10.33 -9.36
N LEU A 7 -22.14 10.01 -8.93
CA LEU A 7 -23.01 10.96 -8.26
C LEU A 7 -22.69 10.97 -6.76
N TYR A 8 -22.07 12.05 -6.27
CA TYR A 8 -21.65 12.21 -4.88
C TYR A 8 -22.35 13.43 -4.26
N TYR A 9 -23.26 13.19 -3.29
CA TYR A 9 -24.11 14.22 -2.67
C TYR A 9 -24.79 15.16 -3.70
N GLY A 10 -25.37 14.56 -4.74
CA GLY A 10 -26.08 15.30 -5.80
C GLY A 10 -25.17 16.05 -6.78
N LYS A 11 -23.84 15.88 -6.68
CA LYS A 11 -22.87 16.47 -7.61
C LYS A 11 -22.14 15.38 -8.37
N VAL A 12 -21.90 15.59 -9.66
CA VAL A 12 -21.04 14.73 -10.45
C VAL A 12 -19.59 14.95 -10.00
N LYS A 13 -18.91 13.90 -9.55
CA LYS A 13 -17.53 13.94 -9.09
C LYS A 13 -16.69 12.89 -9.84
N PRO A 14 -15.53 13.26 -10.42
CA PRO A 14 -14.60 12.29 -10.99
C PRO A 14 -13.88 11.53 -9.87
N VAL A 15 -13.66 10.23 -10.06
CA VAL A 15 -12.97 9.33 -9.14
C VAL A 15 -12.06 8.38 -9.91
N ASP A 16 -10.99 7.95 -9.24
CA ASP A 16 -10.03 7.01 -9.82
C ASP A 16 -10.35 5.58 -9.40
N ILE A 17 -10.45 4.69 -10.37
CA ILE A 17 -10.65 3.26 -10.19
C ILE A 17 -9.36 2.53 -10.55
N TYR A 18 -8.78 1.86 -9.57
CA TYR A 18 -7.56 1.07 -9.73
C TYR A 18 -7.91 -0.39 -10.02
N GLU A 19 -6.98 -1.12 -10.61
CA GLU A 19 -7.15 -2.54 -10.97
C GLU A 19 -6.92 -3.47 -9.77
N SER A 20 -6.12 -3.03 -8.80
CA SER A 20 -5.82 -3.75 -7.57
C SER A 20 -5.30 -2.80 -6.50
N MET A 21 -5.24 -3.29 -5.26
CA MET A 21 -4.59 -2.59 -4.16
C MET A 21 -3.10 -2.38 -4.43
N PHE A 22 -2.42 -3.34 -5.05
CA PHE A 22 -1.03 -3.17 -5.48
C PHE A 22 -0.86 -1.97 -6.45
N GLU A 23 -1.72 -1.82 -7.46
CA GLU A 23 -1.63 -0.68 -8.39
C GLU A 23 -1.79 0.66 -7.66
N TYR A 24 -2.71 0.70 -6.70
CA TYR A 24 -2.94 1.88 -5.88
C TYR A 24 -1.70 2.26 -5.06
N VAL A 25 -1.22 1.34 -4.23
CA VAL A 25 -0.10 1.60 -3.29
C VAL A 25 1.20 1.89 -4.05
N LYS A 26 1.42 1.25 -5.20
CA LYS A 26 2.57 1.56 -6.07
C LYS A 26 2.59 3.02 -6.54
N ARG A 27 1.42 3.67 -6.63
CA ARG A 27 1.30 5.09 -7.02
C ARG A 27 1.23 6.04 -5.83
N SER A 28 0.54 5.64 -4.76
CA SER A 28 0.31 6.50 -3.58
C SER A 28 1.38 6.36 -2.50
N GLY A 29 2.22 5.32 -2.57
CA GLY A 29 3.18 4.95 -1.54
C GLY A 29 2.52 4.23 -0.36
N ILE A 30 3.37 3.83 0.59
CA ILE A 30 2.98 3.35 1.93
C ILE A 30 3.16 4.49 2.94
N SER A 31 2.45 4.43 4.07
CA SER A 31 2.75 5.29 5.21
C SER A 31 4.16 4.98 5.75
N ASP A 32 4.76 5.95 6.45
CA ASP A 32 6.05 5.72 7.11
C ASP A 32 5.90 4.57 8.11
N CYS A 33 6.63 3.48 7.86
CA CYS A 33 6.63 2.27 8.65
C CYS A 33 7.99 2.05 9.30
N GLU A 34 7.98 1.96 10.63
CA GLU A 34 9.14 1.58 11.44
C GLU A 34 8.88 0.22 12.10
N LYS A 35 9.95 -0.55 12.31
CA LYS A 35 9.91 -1.81 13.05
C LYS A 35 11.01 -1.84 14.10
N ASP A 36 10.74 -2.54 15.20
CA ASP A 36 11.72 -2.77 16.25
C ASP A 36 12.96 -3.46 15.70
N TYR A 37 14.12 -2.95 16.08
CA TYR A 37 15.40 -3.53 15.72
C TYR A 37 15.64 -4.83 16.49
N VAL A 38 16.02 -5.88 15.76
CA VAL A 38 16.43 -7.17 16.33
C VAL A 38 17.93 -7.39 16.09
N GLU A 39 18.66 -7.80 17.13
CA GLU A 39 20.09 -8.11 17.00
C GLU A 39 20.32 -9.28 16.02
N ASN A 40 21.34 -9.13 15.17
CA ASN A 40 21.70 -10.07 14.09
C ASN A 40 20.67 -10.17 12.94
N GLN A 41 19.72 -9.23 12.86
CA GLN A 41 18.90 -9.07 11.67
C GLN A 41 19.76 -8.53 10.50
N PRO A 42 19.51 -8.94 9.24
CA PRO A 42 20.24 -8.39 8.10
C PRO A 42 19.93 -6.90 7.88
N ASP A 43 20.89 -6.16 7.30
CA ASP A 43 20.72 -4.75 6.88
C ASP A 43 19.43 -4.52 6.10
N TYR A 44 19.09 -5.44 5.18
CA TYR A 44 17.82 -5.41 4.45
C TYR A 44 17.07 -6.72 4.61
N PHE A 45 15.77 -6.67 4.89
CA PHE A 45 14.91 -7.85 5.02
C PHE A 45 13.47 -7.58 4.54
N VAL A 46 12.78 -8.65 4.16
CA VAL A 46 11.43 -8.60 3.59
C VAL A 46 10.40 -8.89 4.67
N GLU A 47 9.30 -8.17 4.63
CA GLU A 47 8.13 -8.39 5.48
C GLU A 47 6.84 -8.33 4.66
N GLU A 48 5.82 -9.02 5.17
CA GLU A 48 4.46 -8.87 4.67
C GLU A 48 3.91 -7.50 5.07
N TRP A 49 3.19 -6.89 4.15
CA TRP A 49 2.46 -5.66 4.36
C TRP A 49 1.03 -5.85 3.89
N GLN A 50 0.09 -5.55 4.78
CA GLN A 50 -1.34 -5.67 4.51
C GLN A 50 -1.95 -4.28 4.44
N ALA A 51 -2.49 -3.96 3.27
CA ALA A 51 -3.19 -2.71 3.02
C ALA A 51 -4.26 -2.42 4.07
N ALA A 52 -5.03 -3.44 4.46
CA ALA A 52 -6.10 -3.35 5.45
C ALA A 52 -5.64 -2.83 6.82
N LEU A 53 -4.34 -2.88 7.13
CA LEU A 53 -3.76 -2.36 8.36
C LEU A 53 -3.25 -0.91 8.22
N ASP A 54 -3.13 -0.39 7.00
CA ASP A 54 -2.74 1.00 6.75
C ASP A 54 -3.93 1.92 6.99
N SER A 55 -3.97 2.47 8.20
CA SER A 55 -5.02 3.39 8.62
C SER A 55 -5.10 4.63 7.73
N GLU A 56 -4.03 5.10 7.08
CA GLU A 56 -4.13 6.28 6.22
C GLU A 56 -4.95 6.03 4.96
N ILE A 57 -4.86 4.82 4.41
CA ILE A 57 -5.59 4.40 3.22
C ILE A 57 -7.07 4.14 3.56
N TYR A 58 -7.31 3.48 4.70
CA TYR A 58 -8.65 3.09 5.12
C TYR A 58 -9.36 4.16 5.97
N PHE A 59 -8.69 5.22 6.44
CA PHE A 59 -9.35 6.34 7.12
C PHE A 59 -10.30 7.11 6.19
N GLY A 60 -10.12 6.97 4.87
CA GLY A 60 -11.11 7.42 3.89
C GLY A 60 -12.42 6.62 3.91
N TYR A 61 -12.43 5.40 4.46
CA TYR A 61 -13.61 4.54 4.58
C TYR A 61 -14.46 5.00 5.75
N ASP A 62 -15.61 5.59 5.43
CA ASP A 62 -16.63 5.97 6.41
C ASP A 62 -17.87 5.10 6.17
N PRO A 63 -18.13 4.09 7.02
CA PRO A 63 -19.26 3.19 6.86
C PRO A 63 -20.62 3.89 7.02
N MET A 64 -20.64 5.15 7.49
CA MET A 64 -21.85 5.98 7.54
C MET A 64 -22.01 6.90 6.33
N LYS A 65 -21.09 6.89 5.36
CA LYS A 65 -21.20 7.67 4.11
C LYS A 65 -21.44 6.74 2.92
N ASP A 66 -22.51 7.03 2.18
CA ASP A 66 -23.05 6.26 1.04
C ASP A 66 -22.07 5.91 -0.10
N ALA A 67 -20.82 6.39 -0.08
CA ALA A 67 -19.83 6.16 -1.12
C ALA A 67 -18.76 5.12 -0.75
N GLY A 68 -18.93 4.38 0.35
CA GLY A 68 -17.98 3.37 0.80
C GLY A 68 -17.79 2.22 -0.19
N GLU A 69 -18.83 1.90 -0.96
CA GLU A 69 -18.84 0.82 -1.94
C GLU A 69 -19.52 1.27 -3.25
N LEU A 70 -19.07 0.71 -4.37
CA LEU A 70 -19.58 0.99 -5.70
C LEU A 70 -19.57 -0.30 -6.52
N GLU A 71 -20.64 -0.56 -7.27
CA GLU A 71 -20.68 -1.64 -8.25
C GLU A 71 -20.43 -1.08 -9.66
N ILE A 72 -19.49 -1.66 -10.40
CA ILE A 72 -19.26 -1.37 -11.82
C ILE A 72 -19.09 -2.70 -12.55
N ASP A 73 -19.86 -2.92 -13.62
CA ASP A 73 -19.75 -4.11 -14.45
C ASP A 73 -19.84 -5.42 -13.63
N GLU A 74 -20.80 -5.51 -12.69
CA GLU A 74 -21.00 -6.64 -11.76
C GLU A 74 -19.84 -6.90 -10.78
N LYS A 75 -18.86 -5.99 -10.71
CA LYS A 75 -17.74 -6.06 -9.77
C LYS A 75 -17.87 -5.00 -8.68
N ASN A 76 -17.65 -5.42 -7.43
CA ASN A 76 -17.66 -4.54 -6.28
C ASN A 76 -16.31 -3.86 -6.09
N TYR A 77 -16.38 -2.57 -5.78
CA TYR A 77 -15.25 -1.73 -5.48
C TYR A 77 -15.46 -1.05 -4.14
N THR A 78 -14.39 -0.95 -3.37
CA THR A 78 -14.39 -0.30 -2.07
C THR A 78 -13.59 0.98 -2.15
N ARG A 79 -14.13 2.02 -1.52
CA ARG A 79 -13.46 3.31 -1.40
C ARG A 79 -12.19 3.18 -0.57
N ILE A 80 -11.14 3.79 -1.08
CA ILE A 80 -9.83 3.98 -0.43
C ILE A 80 -9.39 5.43 -0.64
N GLY A 81 -8.37 5.86 0.10
CA GLY A 81 -7.70 7.13 -0.19
C GLY A 81 -6.87 7.63 0.98
N ARG A 82 -5.75 8.27 0.68
CA ARG A 82 -4.94 8.95 1.70
C ARG A 82 -5.56 10.32 2.00
N GLY A 83 -6.15 10.41 3.18
CA GLY A 83 -6.76 11.66 3.67
C GLY A 83 -8.17 11.94 3.14
N LEU A 84 -8.74 13.05 3.60
CA LEU A 84 -10.18 13.32 3.48
C LEU A 84 -10.65 13.68 2.07
N ASN A 85 -9.75 14.15 1.21
CA ASN A 85 -10.09 14.70 -0.10
C ASN A 85 -9.91 13.70 -1.24
N GLU A 86 -9.12 12.65 -1.02
CA GLU A 86 -8.92 11.59 -2.01
C GLU A 86 -10.17 10.69 -2.07
N LEU A 87 -10.56 10.38 -3.29
CA LEU A 87 -11.70 9.52 -3.57
C LEU A 87 -11.29 8.55 -4.67
N SER A 88 -10.68 7.46 -4.23
CA SER A 88 -10.18 6.37 -5.06
C SER A 88 -10.95 5.10 -4.73
N TYR A 89 -10.95 4.15 -5.65
CA TYR A 89 -11.59 2.86 -5.46
C TYR A 89 -10.70 1.74 -5.97
N VAL A 90 -10.68 0.63 -5.24
CA VAL A 90 -10.05 -0.62 -5.63
C VAL A 90 -11.10 -1.73 -5.59
N PRO A 91 -10.93 -2.82 -6.35
CA PRO A 91 -11.74 -4.01 -6.19
C PRO A 91 -11.77 -4.50 -4.75
N THR A 92 -12.95 -4.82 -4.23
CA THR A 92 -13.12 -5.24 -2.82
C THR A 92 -12.34 -6.51 -2.49
N ASP A 93 -12.18 -7.41 -3.46
CA ASP A 93 -11.37 -8.63 -3.34
C ASP A 93 -9.87 -8.33 -3.20
N SER A 94 -9.38 -7.22 -3.74
CA SER A 94 -7.97 -6.80 -3.64
C SER A 94 -7.58 -6.18 -2.30
N LEU A 95 -8.54 -5.86 -1.43
CA LEU A 95 -8.27 -5.30 -0.09
C LEU A 95 -7.49 -6.27 0.81
N ALA A 96 -7.65 -7.57 0.57
CA ALA A 96 -6.98 -8.63 1.30
C ALA A 96 -5.63 -9.03 0.68
N ASP A 97 -5.17 -8.32 -0.36
CA ASP A 97 -3.87 -8.58 -0.99
C ASP A 97 -2.76 -8.45 0.06
N ILE A 98 -1.97 -9.51 0.21
CA ILE A 98 -0.71 -9.47 0.96
C ILE A 98 0.36 -8.97 -0.01
N LEU A 99 0.94 -7.81 0.30
CA LEU A 99 2.07 -7.26 -0.42
C LEU A 99 3.35 -7.47 0.40
N TYR A 100 4.49 -7.16 -0.20
CA TYR A 100 5.78 -7.31 0.45
C TYR A 100 6.54 -6.00 0.38
N ILE A 101 7.15 -5.62 1.50
CA ILE A 101 8.00 -4.43 1.60
C ILE A 101 9.37 -4.82 2.13
N ILE A 102 10.35 -3.97 1.88
CA ILE A 102 11.71 -4.14 2.39
C ILE A 102 11.92 -3.14 3.51
N TYR A 103 12.49 -3.61 4.62
CA TYR A 103 13.02 -2.77 5.67
C TYR A 103 14.54 -2.68 5.55
N HIS A 104 15.07 -1.50 5.85
CA HIS A 104 16.49 -1.23 6.03
C HIS A 104 16.76 -0.97 7.52
N CYS A 105 17.65 -1.75 8.13
CA CYS A 105 18.10 -1.58 9.50
C CYS A 105 19.43 -0.82 9.57
N ASP A 106 19.43 0.30 10.29
CA ASP A 106 20.66 0.95 10.72
C ASP A 106 21.08 0.39 12.08
N HIS A 107 22.15 -0.40 12.06
CA HIS A 107 22.73 -1.03 13.25
C HIS A 107 23.31 -0.03 14.25
N ASN A 108 23.71 1.17 13.82
CA ASN A 108 24.25 2.21 14.69
C ASN A 108 23.14 2.90 15.48
N THR A 109 22.04 3.23 14.80
CA THR A 109 20.88 3.87 15.44
C THR A 109 19.88 2.88 16.03
N ARG A 110 20.05 1.58 15.74
CA ARG A 110 19.17 0.47 16.16
C ARG A 110 17.73 0.70 15.75
N LYS A 111 17.53 1.05 14.48
CA LYS A 111 16.21 1.31 13.89
C LYS A 111 16.07 0.63 12.54
N CYS A 112 14.87 0.16 12.23
CA CYS A 112 14.55 -0.40 10.93
C CYS A 112 13.39 0.38 10.31
N VAL A 113 13.58 0.86 9.09
CA VAL A 113 12.62 1.69 8.35
C VAL A 113 12.31 1.08 6.99
N CYS A 114 11.07 1.17 6.53
CA CYS A 114 10.71 0.64 5.23
C CYS A 114 11.30 1.47 4.07
N THR A 115 11.74 0.82 2.98
CA THR A 115 12.41 1.46 1.83
C THR A 115 11.43 2.09 0.83
N SER A 116 10.14 2.12 1.15
CA SER A 116 9.03 2.51 0.26
C SER A 116 8.85 1.64 -0.99
N GLU A 117 9.73 0.65 -1.24
CA GLU A 117 9.56 -0.31 -2.33
C GLU A 117 8.50 -1.36 -1.93
N ILE A 118 7.53 -1.59 -2.82
CA ILE A 118 6.40 -2.51 -2.62
C ILE A 118 6.40 -3.54 -3.75
N PHE A 119 6.16 -4.79 -3.39
CA PHE A 119 6.18 -5.94 -4.29
C PHE A 119 4.91 -6.76 -4.15
N GLN A 120 4.50 -7.37 -5.26
CA GLN A 120 3.33 -8.24 -5.28
C GLN A 120 3.68 -9.67 -4.84
N THR A 121 4.94 -10.09 -4.99
CA THR A 121 5.41 -11.42 -4.59
C THR A 121 6.60 -11.33 -3.64
N LYS A 122 6.73 -12.37 -2.79
CA LYS A 122 7.84 -12.48 -1.84
C LYS A 122 9.16 -12.66 -2.57
N GLU A 123 9.17 -13.46 -3.64
CA GLU A 123 10.36 -13.75 -4.42
C GLU A 123 10.97 -12.50 -5.04
N GLU A 124 10.14 -11.58 -5.55
CA GLU A 124 10.61 -10.30 -6.08
C GLU A 124 11.23 -9.42 -4.99
N ALA A 125 10.56 -9.32 -3.84
CA ALA A 125 11.06 -8.57 -2.70
C ALA A 125 12.38 -9.16 -2.16
N GLU A 126 12.48 -10.49 -2.06
CA GLU A 126 13.68 -11.17 -1.56
C GLU A 126 14.87 -11.01 -2.52
N LYS A 127 14.60 -11.13 -3.83
CA LYS A 127 15.62 -10.85 -4.85
C LYS A 127 16.15 -9.42 -4.69
N ARG A 128 15.25 -8.45 -4.55
CA ARG A 128 15.64 -7.04 -4.36
C ARG A 128 16.39 -6.80 -3.06
N ALA A 129 15.96 -7.39 -1.95
CA ALA A 129 16.66 -7.29 -0.67
C ALA A 129 18.08 -7.89 -0.73
N ASN A 130 18.27 -8.99 -1.46
CA ASN A 130 19.60 -9.56 -1.72
C ASN A 130 20.50 -8.60 -2.53
N GLU A 131 19.97 -7.98 -3.58
CA GLU A 131 20.71 -6.99 -4.38
C GLU A 131 21.15 -5.78 -3.53
N LEU A 132 20.26 -5.29 -2.66
CA LEU A 132 20.57 -4.19 -1.74
C LEU A 132 21.69 -4.56 -0.75
N ARG A 133 21.66 -5.78 -0.21
CA ARG A 133 22.75 -6.30 0.65
C ARG A 133 24.08 -6.40 -0.11
N GLY A 134 24.07 -6.95 -1.32
CA GLY A 134 25.28 -7.12 -2.12
C GLY A 134 25.93 -5.81 -2.60
N ASN A 135 25.16 -4.73 -2.71
CA ASN A 135 25.69 -3.41 -3.06
C ASN A 135 26.37 -2.69 -1.87
N ASN A 136 25.99 -3.02 -0.63
CA ASN A 136 26.64 -2.46 0.57
C ASN A 136 28.07 -2.98 0.75
N ASP A 137 28.38 -4.20 0.29
CA ASP A 137 29.72 -4.80 0.38
C ASP A 137 30.75 -4.20 -0.60
N LEU A 138 30.32 -3.31 -1.51
CA LEU A 138 31.15 -2.67 -2.54
C LEU A 138 31.48 -1.19 -2.24
N SER A 139 31.13 -0.68 -1.06
CA SER A 139 31.36 0.72 -0.66
C SER A 139 32.52 0.90 0.31
#